data_AF-A0A2K3IY93-F1
#
_entry.id   AF-A0A2K3IY93-F1
#
_cell.length_a   1.000
_cell.length_b   1.000
_cell.length_c   1.000
_cell.angle_alpha   90.00
_cell.angle_beta   90.00
_cell.angle_gamma   90.00
#
_symmetry.space_group_name_H-M   'P 1'
#
loop_
_entity.id
_entity.type
_entity.pdbx_description
1 polymer ?
#
loop_
_entity_poly.entity_id
_entity_poly.type
_entity_poly.pdbx_seq_one_letter_code
_entity_poly.pdbx_strand_id
1 'polypeptide(L)'
;MKNPRLILNELKWKKNCNLDNAEIWYVHRGAPNDTKIISGREIVKLERSFMETSSSMIPYHRIFKIVYKEKVIFKRKFNIYKKNF
;
A
#
# COMPACT_ATOMS: atom_id res chain seq x y z
N MET A 1 -15.86 -2.14 3.31
CA MET A 1 -14.62 -1.42 3.70
C MET A 1 -13.65 -1.42 2.52
N LYS A 2 -13.06 -0.27 2.16
CA LYS A 2 -12.05 -0.24 1.09
C LYS A 2 -10.79 -1.00 1.54
N ASN A 3 -10.37 -1.98 0.75
CA ASN A 3 -9.13 -2.76 0.92
C ASN A 3 -8.03 -2.14 0.04
N PRO A 4 -6.75 -2.16 0.45
CA PRO A 4 -5.61 -1.72 -0.37
C PRO A 4 -5.69 -2.12 -1.84
N ARG A 5 -6.06 -3.37 -2.14
CA ARG A 5 -6.18 -3.86 -3.52
C ARG A 5 -7.17 -3.05 -4.36
N LEU A 6 -8.35 -2.79 -3.83
CA LEU A 6 -9.39 -2.05 -4.56
C LEU A 6 -8.92 -0.63 -4.85
N ILE A 7 -8.24 -0.01 -3.89
CA ILE A 7 -7.70 1.35 -4.04
C ILE A 7 -6.60 1.39 -5.10
N LEU A 8 -5.65 0.45 -5.07
CA LEU A 8 -4.58 0.40 -6.06
C LEU A 8 -5.12 0.11 -7.47
N ASN A 9 -6.13 -0.74 -7.60
CA ASN A 9 -6.82 -0.97 -8.88
C ASN A 9 -7.58 0.28 -9.37
N GLU A 10 -8.29 0.98 -8.48
CA GLU A 10 -8.92 2.27 -8.81
C GLU A 10 -7.88 3.26 -9.36
N LEU A 11 -6.71 3.34 -8.71
CA LEU A 11 -5.64 4.25 -9.14
C LEU A 11 -4.97 3.85 -10.46
N LYS A 12 -4.86 2.54 -10.74
CA LYS A 12 -4.20 2.03 -11.96
C LYS A 12 -5.09 2.11 -13.21
N TRP A 13 -6.39 1.81 -13.08
CA TRP A 13 -7.25 1.59 -14.24
C TRP A 13 -8.26 2.71 -14.52
N LYS A 14 -8.50 3.62 -13.57
CA LYS A 14 -9.45 4.72 -13.78
C LYS A 14 -8.80 5.83 -14.60
N LYS A 15 -9.48 6.28 -15.67
CA LYS A 15 -9.01 7.28 -16.64
C LYS A 15 -8.40 8.56 -16.05
N ASN A 16 -8.87 9.01 -14.88
CA ASN A 16 -8.43 10.26 -14.24
C ASN A 16 -7.52 10.03 -13.02
N CYS A 17 -7.01 8.80 -12.87
CA CYS A 17 -6.07 8.45 -11.82
C CYS A 17 -4.74 8.01 -12.46
N ASN A 18 -3.66 8.20 -11.71
CA ASN A 18 -2.35 7.68 -12.11
C ASN A 18 -1.65 7.13 -10.87
N LEU A 19 -1.47 5.81 -10.83
CA LEU A 19 -0.80 5.08 -9.74
C LEU A 19 0.57 5.68 -9.38
N ASP A 20 1.29 6.26 -10.33
CA ASP A 20 2.61 6.87 -10.13
C ASP A 20 2.63 8.00 -9.11
N ASN A 21 1.47 8.63 -8.86
CA ASN A 21 1.30 9.69 -7.86
C ASN A 21 0.92 9.15 -6.46
N ALA A 22 1.02 7.83 -6.27
CA ALA A 22 0.75 7.19 -4.99
C ALA A 22 2.03 6.83 -4.22
N GLU A 23 1.91 6.83 -2.90
CA GLU A 23 2.87 6.23 -1.99
C GLU A 23 2.18 5.10 -1.23
N ILE A 24 2.84 3.94 -1.18
CA ILE A 24 2.33 2.76 -0.51
C ILE A 24 3.21 2.48 0.71
N TRP A 25 2.59 2.61 1.89
CA TRP A 25 3.24 2.42 3.18
C TRP A 25 2.87 1.04 3.72
N TYR A 26 3.88 0.20 3.99
CA TYR A 26 3.67 -1.18 4.42
C TYR A 26 4.63 -1.61 5.52
N VAL A 27 4.20 -2.60 6.31
CA VAL A 27 5.00 -3.17 7.38
C VAL A 27 6.14 -3.99 6.80
N HIS A 28 7.38 -3.70 7.17
CA HIS A 28 8.58 -4.46 6.83
C HIS A 28 9.42 -4.74 8.07
N ARG A 29 9.39 -6.00 8.55
CA ARG A 29 10.16 -6.43 9.72
C ARG A 29 11.64 -6.16 9.50
N GLY A 30 12.28 -5.48 10.46
CA GLY A 30 13.72 -5.17 10.40
C GLY A 30 14.07 -3.89 9.63
N ALA A 31 13.08 -3.13 9.15
CA ALA A 31 13.29 -1.75 8.70
C ALA A 31 13.16 -0.77 9.89
N PRO A 32 13.70 0.46 9.80
CA PRO A 32 13.40 1.51 10.76
C PRO A 32 11.88 1.67 10.94
N ASN A 33 11.41 1.66 12.19
CA ASN A 33 9.98 1.70 12.54
C ASN A 33 9.13 0.56 11.93
N ASP A 34 9.75 -0.56 11.57
CA ASP A 34 9.12 -1.69 10.86
C ASP A 34 8.30 -1.27 9.63
N THR A 35 8.70 -0.18 8.96
CA THR A 35 7.93 0.45 7.88
C THR A 35 8.81 0.68 6.67
N LYS A 36 8.26 0.40 5.48
CA LYS A 36 8.81 0.84 4.20
C LYS A 36 7.76 1.59 3.40
N ILE A 37 8.24 2.48 2.53
CA ILE A 37 7.45 3.29 1.62
C ILE A 37 7.99 3.01 0.22
N ILE A 38 7.09 2.76 -0.73
CA ILE A 38 7.43 2.72 -2.15
C ILE A 38 6.53 3.68 -2.93
N SER A 39 7.03 4.20 -4.04
CA SER A 39 6.22 4.90 -5.03
C SER A 39 5.38 3.90 -5.82
N GLY A 40 4.18 4.33 -6.25
CA GLY A 40 3.37 3.56 -7.18
C GLY A 40 4.07 3.29 -8.52
N ARG A 41 5.06 4.12 -8.90
CA ARG A 41 5.94 3.90 -10.07
C ARG A 41 6.74 2.61 -9.99
N GLU A 42 7.04 2.14 -8.79
CA GLU A 42 7.81 0.92 -8.56
C GLU A 42 6.95 -0.34 -8.71
N ILE A 43 5.62 -0.20 -8.82
CA ILE A 43 4.70 -1.33 -8.93
C ILE A 43 4.63 -1.80 -10.39
N VAL A 44 5.13 -3.01 -10.62
CA VAL A 44 5.10 -3.67 -11.93
C VAL A 44 3.76 -4.37 -12.16
N LYS A 45 3.27 -5.12 -11.15
CA LYS A 45 2.01 -5.87 -11.25
C LYS A 45 1.15 -5.74 -10.00
N LEU A 46 -0.16 -5.78 -10.21
CA LEU A 46 -1.19 -5.85 -9.17
C LEU A 46 -1.88 -7.21 -9.28
N GLU A 47 -1.46 -8.15 -8.44
CA GLU A 47 -1.99 -9.52 -8.43
C GLU A 47 -3.18 -9.65 -7.48
N ARG A 48 -3.71 -10.87 -7.35
CA ARG A 48 -4.91 -11.13 -6.53
C ARG A 48 -4.73 -10.80 -5.04
N SER A 49 -3.57 -11.12 -4.46
CA SER A 49 -3.31 -11.04 -3.02
C SER A 49 -2.10 -10.18 -2.63
N PHE A 50 -1.32 -9.74 -3.62
CA PHE A 50 -0.10 -8.95 -3.43
C PHE A 50 0.14 -8.03 -4.63
N MET A 51 1.06 -7.08 -4.47
CA MET A 51 1.67 -6.32 -5.56
C MET A 51 3.12 -6.75 -5.74
N GLU A 52 3.63 -6.62 -6.97
CA GLU A 52 5.03 -6.89 -7.29
C GLU A 52 5.75 -5.59 -7.63
N THR A 53 6.95 -5.44 -7.10
CA THR A 53 7.95 -4.47 -7.58
C THR A 53 9.02 -5.22 -8.39
N SER A 54 9.99 -4.48 -8.93
CA SER A 54 11.14 -5.09 -9.61
C SER A 54 11.97 -6.04 -8.73
N SER A 55 11.89 -5.89 -7.40
CA SER A 55 12.77 -6.58 -6.45
C SER A 55 12.04 -7.35 -5.36
N SER A 56 10.71 -7.22 -5.25
CA SER A 56 9.97 -7.77 -4.11
C SER A 56 8.49 -7.99 -4.39
N MET A 57 7.94 -8.99 -3.69
CA MET A 57 6.50 -9.22 -3.58
C MET A 57 5.98 -8.65 -2.26
N ILE A 58 4.95 -7.80 -2.32
CA ILE A 58 4.38 -7.14 -1.14
C ILE A 58 2.89 -7.51 -0.98
N PRO A 59 2.56 -8.37 -0.02
CA PRO A 59 1.17 -8.71 0.30
C PRO A 59 0.32 -7.50 0.71
N TYR A 60 -0.91 -7.42 0.22
CA TYR A 60 -1.81 -6.30 0.52
C TYR A 60 -2.13 -6.16 2.00
N HIS A 61 -2.13 -7.26 2.76
CA HIS A 61 -2.39 -7.24 4.19
C HIS A 61 -1.27 -6.55 4.99
N ARG A 62 -0.10 -6.27 4.39
CA ARG A 62 0.98 -5.50 5.02
C ARG A 62 0.82 -3.99 4.82
N ILE A 63 0.03 -3.58 3.82
CA ILE A 63 -0.23 -2.17 3.53
C ILE A 63 -1.14 -1.61 4.61
N PHE A 64 -0.70 -0.52 5.24
CA PHE A 64 -1.47 0.15 6.28
C PHE A 64 -1.80 1.60 5.95
N LYS A 65 -1.16 2.20 4.94
CA LYS A 65 -1.46 3.56 4.49
C LYS A 65 -1.19 3.69 2.99
N ILE A 66 -2.07 4.41 2.29
CA ILE A 66 -1.86 4.81 0.89
C ILE A 66 -2.10 6.31 0.83
N VAL A 67 -1.10 7.03 0.31
CA VAL A 67 -1.17 8.46 0.01
C VAL A 67 -1.30 8.61 -1.49
N TYR A 68 -2.17 9.50 -1.95
CA TYR A 68 -2.31 9.84 -3.36
C TYR A 68 -2.39 11.35 -3.50
N LYS A 69 -1.44 11.96 -4.24
CA LYS A 69 -1.31 13.42 -4.35
C LYS A 69 -1.39 14.10 -2.98
N GLU A 70 -0.51 13.67 -2.06
CA GLU A 70 -0.37 14.17 -0.67
C GLU A 70 -1.58 13.90 0.25
N LYS A 71 -2.66 13.31 -0.26
CA LYS A 71 -3.87 12.99 0.52
C LYS A 71 -3.88 11.53 0.94
N VAL A 72 -4.11 11.27 2.22
CA VAL A 72 -4.30 9.90 2.73
C VAL A 72 -5.66 9.38 2.26
N ILE A 73 -5.66 8.47 1.30
CA ILE A 73 -6.88 7.83 0.76
C ILE A 73 -7.17 6.46 1.38
N PHE A 74 -6.17 5.90 2.08
CA PHE A 74 -6.29 4.69 2.86
C PHE A 74 -5.46 4.80 4.13
N LYS A 75 -6.04 4.41 5.26
CA LYS A 75 -5.31 4.15 6.50
C LYS A 75 -6.00 3.04 7.27
N ARG A 76 -5.24 2.02 7.67
CA ARG A 76 -5.76 0.96 8.53
C ARG A 76 -5.91 1.53 9.94
N LYS A 77 -7.06 1.29 10.56
CA LYS A 77 -7.25 1.58 11.99
C LYS A 77 -6.39 0.58 12.76
N PHE A 78 -5.28 1.03 13.35
CA PHE A 78 -4.57 0.24 14.35
C PHE A 78 -5.43 0.27 15.60
N ASN A 79 -5.93 -0.89 16.02
CA ASN A 79 -6.58 -0.99 17.31
C ASN A 79 -5.47 -1.03 18.36
N ILE A 80 -5.18 0.11 18.96
CA ILE A 80 -4.14 0.30 19.99
C ILE A 80 -4.34 -0.59 21.23
N TYR A 81 -5.50 -1.24 21.37
CA TYR A 81 -5.83 -2.12 22.49
C TYR A 81 -5.58 -3.62 22.24
N LYS A 82 -5.07 -4.03 21.07
CA LYS A 82 -4.68 -5.43 20.80
C LYS A 82 -3.20 -5.52 20.44
N LYS A 83 -2.35 -5.38 21.46
CA LYS A 83 -0.92 -5.72 21.40
C LYS A 83 -0.65 -6.78 22.46
N ASN A 84 -1.20 -7.99 22.25
CA ASN A 84 -0.70 -9.17 22.95
C ASN A 84 0.43 -9.72 22.10
N PHE A 85 1.64 -9.60 22.64
CA PHE A 85 2.84 -10.28 22.18
C PHE A 85 2.64 -11.80 22.22
#